data_AF-A0A662GVL7-F1
#
_entry.id   AF-A0A662GVL7-F1
#
_cell.length_a   1.000
_cell.length_b   1.000
_cell.length_c   1.000
_cell.angle_alpha   90.00
_cell.angle_beta   90.00
_cell.angle_gamma   90.00
#
_symmetry.space_group_name_H-M   'P 1'
#
loop_
_entity.id
_entity.type
_entity.pdbx_description
1 polymer ?
#
loop_
_entity_poly.entity_id
_entity_poly.type
_entity_poly.pdbx_seq_one_letter_code
_entity_poly.pdbx_strand_id
1 'polypeptide(L)'
;MEFLTFKVEIEEKIPKKIKVEITPIVYALLKNGEIIKLTTCIVEDFDHSHALDFDLKFSDSVLISYSDLVSSSYSRVKILKYSLPRNVLKIAEILEIKNLISDSLYYVVNIYKVKEEKMFVKEKTVKTKSIDETINIVNNLCASI
;
A
#
# COMPACT_ATOMS: atom_id res chain seq x y z
N MET A 1 1.05 17.67 2.20
CA MET A 1 1.87 16.60 1.59
C MET A 1 0.92 15.46 1.34
N GLU A 2 1.03 14.81 0.19
CA GLU A 2 0.11 13.75 -0.19
C GLU A 2 0.84 12.41 -0.16
N PHE A 3 0.18 11.38 0.34
CA PHE A 3 0.60 10.00 0.15
C PHE A 3 -0.39 9.32 -0.79
N LEU A 4 0.11 8.69 -1.84
CA LEU A 4 -0.70 7.91 -2.77
C LEU A 4 -0.50 6.42 -2.51
N THR A 5 -1.50 5.62 -2.84
CA THR A 5 -1.45 4.15 -2.93
C THR A 5 -2.57 3.66 -3.85
N PHE A 6 -2.68 2.35 -4.05
CA PHE A 6 -3.57 1.76 -5.04
C PHE A 6 -4.48 0.71 -4.42
N LYS A 7 -5.78 0.80 -4.73
CA LYS A 7 -6.71 -0.31 -4.57
C LYS A 7 -6.73 -1.08 -5.88
N VAL A 8 -6.58 -2.39 -5.80
CA VAL A 8 -6.32 -3.24 -6.97
C VAL A 8 -7.29 -4.42 -6.96
N GLU A 9 -7.91 -4.69 -8.10
CA GLU A 9 -8.60 -5.95 -8.36
C GLU A 9 -8.13 -6.45 -9.73
N ILE A 10 -7.38 -7.55 -9.74
CA ILE A 10 -6.80 -8.15 -10.94
C ILE A 10 -7.41 -9.55 -11.11
N GLU A 11 -7.85 -9.84 -12.33
CA GLU A 11 -8.12 -11.20 -12.78
C GLU A 11 -7.40 -11.42 -14.12
N GLU A 12 -6.34 -12.20 -14.10
CA GLU A 12 -5.57 -12.59 -15.29
C GLU A 12 -5.56 -14.12 -15.41
N LYS A 13 -5.72 -14.61 -16.63
CA LYS A 13 -5.75 -16.05 -16.94
C LYS A 13 -4.49 -16.53 -17.67
N ILE A 14 -3.75 -15.65 -18.35
CA ILE A 14 -2.59 -15.98 -19.19
C ILE A 14 -1.60 -14.78 -19.18
N PRO A 15 -0.29 -14.98 -18.95
CA PRO A 15 0.42 -16.26 -18.78
C PRO A 15 0.42 -16.80 -17.34
N LYS A 16 0.10 -15.97 -16.34
CA LYS A 16 -0.08 -16.40 -14.95
C LYS A 16 -1.56 -16.31 -14.58
N LYS A 17 -2.08 -17.35 -13.93
CA LYS A 17 -3.40 -17.29 -13.30
C LYS A 17 -3.27 -16.48 -12.02
N ILE A 18 -3.71 -15.23 -12.04
CA ILE A 18 -3.72 -14.32 -10.89
C ILE A 18 -5.15 -13.86 -10.68
N LYS A 19 -5.66 -14.00 -9.46
CA LYS A 19 -6.93 -13.40 -9.07
C LYS A 19 -6.78 -12.87 -7.65
N VAL A 20 -6.56 -11.56 -7.55
CA VAL A 20 -6.23 -10.92 -6.28
C VAL A 20 -7.00 -9.61 -6.11
N GLU A 21 -7.44 -9.37 -4.88
CA GLU A 21 -7.93 -8.07 -4.43
C GLU A 21 -6.95 -7.52 -3.41
N ILE A 22 -6.57 -6.26 -3.57
CA ILE A 22 -5.69 -5.54 -2.65
C ILE A 22 -6.37 -4.28 -2.17
N THR A 23 -6.60 -4.21 -0.86
CA THR A 23 -7.21 -3.05 -0.21
C THR A 23 -6.19 -2.42 0.75
N PRO A 24 -5.76 -1.17 0.48
CA PRO A 24 -4.80 -0.48 1.32
C PRO A 24 -5.48 0.17 2.54
N ILE A 25 -4.76 0.18 3.66
CA ILE A 25 -5.08 0.92 4.87
C ILE A 25 -3.83 1.70 5.28
N VAL A 26 -3.93 3.01 5.47
CA VAL A 26 -2.77 3.86 5.73
C VAL A 26 -2.86 4.45 7.13
N TYR A 27 -1.75 4.34 7.87
CA TYR A 27 -1.55 4.98 9.16
C TYR A 27 -0.38 5.96 9.08
N ALA A 28 -0.47 7.07 9.79
CA ALA A 28 0.61 8.02 9.97
C ALA A 28 1.07 8.00 11.43
N LEU A 29 2.39 7.91 11.61
CA LEU A 29 3.06 8.14 12.88
C LEU A 29 3.51 9.59 12.92
N LEU A 30 3.02 10.32 13.91
CA LEU A 30 3.34 11.73 14.13
C LEU A 30 4.58 11.88 15.02
N LYS A 31 5.23 13.05 14.94
CA LYS A 31 6.42 13.37 15.75
C LYS A 31 6.17 13.38 17.27
N ASN A 32 4.91 13.51 17.71
CA ASN A 32 4.51 13.39 19.11
C ASN A 32 4.31 11.92 19.56
N GLY A 33 4.57 10.94 18.69
CA GLY A 33 4.40 9.52 18.97
C GLY A 33 2.98 8.99 18.73
N GLU A 34 2.04 9.85 18.32
CA GLU A 34 0.67 9.44 18.03
C GLU A 34 0.58 8.70 16.69
N ILE A 35 -0.22 7.63 16.64
CA ILE A 35 -0.56 6.93 15.40
C ILE A 35 -2.01 7.25 15.05
N ILE A 36 -2.22 7.77 13.84
CA ILE A 36 -3.56 8.04 13.32
C ILE A 36 -3.82 7.21 12.08
N LYS A 37 -5.03 6.67 11.96
CA LYS A 37 -5.52 6.07 10.71
C LYS A 37 -5.91 7.21 9.77
N LEU A 38 -5.37 7.20 8.56
CA LEU A 38 -5.70 8.19 7.55
C LEU A 38 -6.96 7.79 6.78
N THR A 39 -7.77 8.79 6.46
CA THR A 39 -8.92 8.63 5.55
C THR A 39 -8.53 9.13 4.17
N THR A 40 -8.91 8.39 3.13
CA THR A 40 -8.73 8.79 1.73
C THR A 40 -9.45 10.10 1.46
N CYS A 41 -8.77 11.05 0.84
CA CYS A 41 -9.36 12.33 0.47
C CYS A 41 -9.87 12.31 -0.98
N ILE A 42 -9.22 11.54 -1.86
CA ILE A 42 -9.52 11.49 -3.28
C ILE A 42 -9.38 10.04 -3.78
N VAL A 43 -10.30 9.64 -4.67
CA VAL A 43 -10.28 8.38 -5.40
C VAL A 43 -10.30 8.72 -6.90
N GLU A 44 -9.25 8.33 -7.61
CA GLU A 44 -9.08 8.59 -9.04
C GLU A 44 -8.95 7.28 -9.83
N ASP A 45 -9.28 7.37 -11.13
CA ASP A 45 -9.03 6.28 -12.06
C ASP A 45 -7.54 6.16 -12.37
N PHE A 46 -7.08 4.92 -12.50
CA PHE A 46 -5.71 4.65 -12.90
C PHE A 46 -5.49 4.94 -14.38
N ASP A 47 -4.34 5.55 -14.70
CA ASP A 47 -3.85 5.74 -16.07
C ASP A 47 -2.34 5.46 -16.17
N HIS A 48 -1.81 5.50 -17.39
CA HIS A 48 -0.40 5.20 -17.68
C HIS A 48 0.61 6.09 -16.95
N SER A 49 0.25 7.31 -16.55
CA SER A 49 1.16 8.21 -15.85
C SER A 49 1.52 7.69 -14.45
N HIS A 50 0.74 6.77 -13.91
CA HIS A 50 0.92 6.18 -12.58
C HIS A 50 1.65 4.82 -12.60
N ALA A 51 2.10 4.35 -13.78
CA ALA A 51 2.75 3.05 -13.93
C ALA A 51 4.00 2.91 -13.04
N LEU A 52 4.84 3.96 -12.99
CA LEU A 52 6.06 3.93 -12.19
C LEU A 52 5.76 3.86 -10.68
N ASP A 53 4.80 4.66 -10.21
CA ASP A 53 4.37 4.67 -8.80
C ASP A 53 3.78 3.33 -8.39
N PHE A 54 3.05 2.68 -9.30
CA PHE A 54 2.51 1.35 -9.09
C PHE A 54 3.63 0.31 -8.92
N ASP A 55 4.60 0.27 -9.85
CA ASP A 55 5.70 -0.68 -9.79
C ASP A 55 6.55 -0.51 -8.53
N LEU A 56 6.90 0.73 -8.17
CA LEU A 56 7.66 1.04 -6.96
C LEU A 56 6.97 0.55 -5.67
N LYS A 57 5.63 0.50 -5.67
CA LYS A 57 4.86 0.00 -4.53
C LYS A 57 4.75 -1.51 -4.54
N PHE A 58 4.30 -2.10 -5.64
CA PHE A 58 3.81 -3.48 -5.67
C PHE A 58 4.82 -4.50 -6.17
N SER A 59 5.77 -4.14 -7.05
CA SER A 59 6.68 -5.12 -7.63
C SER A 59 7.55 -5.78 -6.55
N ASP A 60 8.10 -5.01 -5.63
CA ASP A 60 8.95 -5.56 -4.55
C ASP A 60 8.17 -6.14 -3.37
N SER A 61 6.90 -5.75 -3.19
CA SER A 61 6.14 -6.07 -1.97
C SER A 61 5.10 -7.18 -2.18
N VAL A 62 4.46 -7.22 -3.35
CA VAL A 62 3.38 -8.15 -3.70
C VAL A 62 3.71 -8.96 -4.98
N LEU A 63 4.83 -8.67 -5.65
CA LEU A 63 5.25 -9.30 -6.91
C LEU A 63 4.22 -9.12 -8.04
N ILE A 64 3.56 -7.96 -8.05
CA ILE A 64 2.62 -7.53 -9.09
C ILE A 64 3.19 -6.24 -9.69
N SER A 65 3.25 -6.20 -11.01
CA SER A 65 3.78 -5.09 -11.79
C SER A 65 2.72 -4.46 -12.69
N TYR A 66 3.04 -3.31 -13.27
CA TYR A 66 2.21 -2.66 -14.27
C TYR A 66 1.97 -3.56 -15.49
N SER A 67 2.90 -4.46 -15.81
CA SER A 67 2.71 -5.42 -16.91
C SER A 67 1.54 -6.37 -16.65
N ASP A 68 1.35 -6.80 -15.39
CA ASP A 68 0.22 -7.64 -14.97
C ASP A 68 -1.11 -6.85 -15.00
N LEU A 69 -1.06 -5.52 -14.91
CA LEU A 69 -2.26 -4.67 -15.07
C LEU A 69 -2.69 -4.51 -16.53
N VAL A 70 -1.72 -4.42 -17.45
CA VAL A 70 -1.98 -4.25 -18.89
C VAL A 70 -2.66 -5.50 -19.45
N SER A 71 -2.24 -6.69 -19.02
CA SER A 71 -2.85 -7.97 -19.38
C SER A 71 -4.26 -8.16 -18.79
N SER A 72 -4.55 -7.60 -17.62
CA SER A 72 -5.83 -7.78 -16.91
C SER A 72 -6.87 -6.67 -17.09
N SER A 73 -6.57 -5.63 -17.88
CA SER A 73 -7.28 -4.34 -17.91
C SER A 73 -7.19 -3.58 -16.57
N TYR A 74 -6.43 -2.47 -16.56
CA TYR A 74 -6.21 -1.61 -15.38
C TYR A 74 -7.46 -0.82 -14.93
N SER A 75 -8.61 -0.98 -15.59
CA SER A 75 -9.89 -0.31 -15.28
C SER A 75 -10.41 -0.59 -13.86
N ARG A 76 -9.89 -1.61 -13.19
CA ARG A 76 -10.24 -1.99 -11.81
C ARG A 76 -9.21 -1.53 -10.76
N VAL A 77 -8.24 -0.73 -11.18
CA VAL A 77 -7.28 -0.08 -10.29
C VAL A 77 -7.77 1.32 -9.97
N LYS A 78 -7.78 1.67 -8.69
CA LYS A 78 -8.10 3.01 -8.21
C LYS A 78 -6.92 3.59 -7.44
N ILE A 79 -6.63 4.85 -7.69
CA ILE A 79 -5.61 5.60 -6.97
C ILE A 79 -6.27 6.21 -5.74
N LEU A 80 -5.68 5.98 -4.58
CA LEU A 80 -6.13 6.53 -3.31
C LEU A 80 -5.11 7.55 -2.83
N LYS A 81 -5.56 8.79 -2.65
CA LYS A 81 -4.72 9.90 -2.16
C LYS A 81 -5.11 10.29 -0.74
N TYR A 82 -4.10 10.48 0.10
CA TYR A 82 -4.23 10.80 1.51
C TYR A 82 -3.53 12.11 1.81
N SER A 83 -4.26 13.06 2.42
CA SER A 83 -3.66 14.28 2.97
C SER A 83 -2.93 13.95 4.27
N LEU A 84 -1.64 14.30 4.33
CA LEU A 84 -0.82 14.07 5.51
C LEU A 84 -0.75 15.31 6.42
N PRO A 85 -0.81 15.12 7.74
CA PRO A 85 -0.48 16.16 8.71
C PRO A 85 0.95 16.71 8.52
N ARG A 86 1.21 17.93 9.00
CA ARG A 86 2.53 18.57 8.86
C ARG A 86 3.63 17.91 9.69
N ASN A 87 3.26 17.21 10.75
CA ASN A 87 4.17 16.62 11.74
C ASN A 87 4.33 15.10 11.57
N VAL A 88 4.09 14.54 10.38
CA VAL A 88 4.31 13.11 10.12
C VAL A 88 5.80 12.78 10.16
N LEU A 89 6.13 11.68 10.84
CA LEU A 89 7.46 11.09 10.94
C LEU A 89 7.59 9.86 10.02
N LYS A 90 6.61 8.95 10.09
CA LYS A 90 6.56 7.72 9.28
C LYS A 90 5.14 7.43 8.80
N ILE A 91 5.04 6.61 7.76
CA ILE A 91 3.79 6.07 7.25
C ILE A 91 3.85 4.56 7.29
N ALA A 92 2.79 3.93 7.77
CA ALA A 92 2.57 2.50 7.62
C ALA A 92 1.43 2.27 6.65
N GLU A 93 1.73 1.66 5.51
CA GLU A 93 0.76 1.22 4.52
C GLU A 93 0.57 -0.29 4.70
N ILE A 94 -0.62 -0.67 5.14
CA ILE A 94 -1.05 -2.06 5.20
C ILE A 94 -1.77 -2.36 3.88
N LEU A 95 -1.36 -3.41 3.20
CA LEU A 95 -2.04 -3.98 2.05
C LEU A 95 -2.73 -5.26 2.52
N GLU A 96 -4.06 -5.24 2.64
CA GLU A 96 -4.86 -6.45 2.80
C GLU A 96 -4.96 -7.12 1.44
N ILE A 97 -4.46 -8.35 1.31
CA ILE A 97 -4.38 -9.06 0.04
C ILE A 97 -5.18 -10.35 0.14
N LYS A 98 -6.24 -10.42 -0.66
CA LYS A 98 -7.07 -11.62 -0.84
C LYS A 98 -6.67 -12.29 -2.14
N ASN A 99 -6.09 -13.49 -2.05
CA ASN A 99 -5.85 -14.34 -3.19
C ASN A 99 -7.05 -15.27 -3.40
N LEU A 100 -7.86 -14.94 -4.39
CA LEU A 100 -9.12 -15.60 -4.70
C LEU A 100 -8.94 -16.95 -5.41
N ILE A 101 -7.74 -17.28 -5.88
CA ILE A 101 -7.45 -18.62 -6.44
C ILE A 101 -7.23 -19.62 -5.31
N SER A 102 -6.44 -19.23 -4.31
CA SER A 102 -6.10 -20.07 -3.16
C SER A 102 -7.06 -19.94 -1.98
N ASP A 103 -8.03 -19.03 -2.08
CA ASP A 103 -8.89 -18.60 -0.97
C ASP A 103 -8.09 -18.22 0.29
N SER A 104 -7.04 -17.42 0.11
CA SER A 104 -6.14 -17.03 1.20
C SER A 104 -6.12 -15.53 1.40
N LEU A 105 -6.02 -15.13 2.67
CA LEU A 105 -5.88 -13.75 3.09
C LEU A 105 -4.55 -13.56 3.81
N TYR A 106 -3.81 -12.54 3.43
CA TYR A 106 -2.58 -12.14 4.09
C TYR A 106 -2.40 -10.62 4.00
N TYR A 107 -1.45 -10.09 4.76
CA TYR A 107 -1.18 -8.66 4.78
C TYR A 107 0.27 -8.38 4.48
N VAL A 108 0.53 -7.23 3.87
CA VAL A 108 1.87 -6.70 3.68
C VAL A 108 1.91 -5.30 4.26
N VAL A 109 2.87 -5.03 5.15
CA VAL A 109 3.09 -3.72 5.75
C VAL A 109 4.33 -3.09 5.13
N ASN A 110 4.14 -2.02 4.37
CA ASN A 110 5.21 -1.15 3.91
C ASN A 110 5.37 0.01 4.89
N ILE A 111 6.58 0.21 5.41
CA ILE A 111 6.91 1.31 6.32
C ILE A 111 7.75 2.31 5.55
N TYR A 112 7.32 3.57 5.55
CA TYR A 112 8.00 4.66 4.87
C TYR A 112 8.47 5.71 5.88
N LYS A 113 9.70 6.20 5.74
CA LYS A 113 10.19 7.39 6.43
C LYS A 113 9.97 8.62 5.55
N VAL A 114 9.50 9.68 6.18
CA VAL A 114 9.41 11.01 5.55
C VAL A 114 10.80 11.64 5.59
N LYS A 115 11.37 11.95 4.42
CA LYS A 115 12.61 12.72 4.30
C LYS A 115 12.33 14.20 4.10
N GLU A 116 13.38 15.01 4.19
CA GLU A 116 13.37 16.39 3.72
C GLU A 116 12.88 16.44 2.26
N GLU A 117 12.29 17.56 1.84
CA GLU A 117 11.68 17.73 0.50
C GLU A 117 10.41 16.91 0.21
N LYS A 118 9.73 16.36 1.24
CA LYS A 118 8.43 15.67 1.11
C LYS A 118 8.49 14.35 0.33
N MET A 119 9.65 13.71 0.28
CA MET A 119 9.80 12.39 -0.31
C MET A 119 9.58 11.27 0.72
N PHE A 120 9.04 10.14 0.26
CA PHE A 120 8.87 8.92 1.06
C PHE A 120 9.92 7.89 0.66
N VAL A 121 10.65 7.36 1.64
CA VAL A 121 11.58 6.26 1.41
C VAL A 121 11.07 5.04 2.16
N LYS A 122 10.83 3.95 1.42
CA LYS A 122 10.43 2.66 2.00
C LYS A 122 11.62 2.11 2.81
N GLU A 123 11.43 1.96 4.12
CA GLU A 123 12.45 1.44 5.04
C GLU A 123 12.34 -0.08 5.21
N LYS A 124 11.11 -0.59 5.20
CA LYS A 124 10.84 -1.98 5.54
C LYS A 124 9.54 -2.46 4.89
N THR A 125 9.55 -3.73 4.50
CA THR A 125 8.37 -4.48 4.09
C THR A 125 8.24 -5.71 4.98
N VAL A 126 7.05 -5.99 5.50
CA VAL A 126 6.78 -7.17 6.33
C VAL A 126 5.51 -7.85 5.86
N LYS A 127 5.56 -9.16 5.66
CA LYS A 127 4.38 -9.98 5.36
C LYS A 127 3.88 -10.65 6.65
N THR A 128 2.57 -10.59 6.89
CA THR A 128 1.90 -11.18 8.06
C THR A 128 0.68 -11.98 7.62
N LYS A 129 0.19 -12.85 8.51
CA LYS A 129 -0.97 -13.71 8.21
C LYS A 129 -2.25 -13.26 8.91
N SER A 130 -2.15 -12.38 9.92
CA SER A 130 -3.29 -11.88 10.68
C SER A 130 -3.28 -10.35 10.78
N ILE A 131 -4.47 -9.78 10.94
CA ILE A 131 -4.60 -8.34 11.17
C ILE A 131 -4.00 -7.93 12.52
N ASP A 132 -4.09 -8.78 13.55
CA ASP A 132 -3.54 -8.47 14.88
C ASP A 132 -2.00 -8.36 14.86
N GLU A 133 -1.31 -9.28 14.18
CA GLU A 133 0.14 -9.17 13.95
C GLU A 133 0.50 -7.87 13.22
N THR A 134 -0.31 -7.52 12.23
CA THR A 134 -0.15 -6.34 11.39
C THR A 134 -0.29 -5.06 12.22
N ILE A 135 -1.33 -4.97 13.04
CA ILE A 135 -1.58 -3.83 13.94
C ILE A 135 -0.49 -3.74 15.01
N ASN A 136 0.00 -4.86 15.54
CA ASN A 136 1.13 -4.86 16.46
C ASN A 136 2.40 -4.28 15.83
N ILE A 137 2.69 -4.59 14.56
CA ILE A 137 3.80 -3.96 13.83
C ILE A 137 3.62 -2.45 13.75
N VAL A 138 2.42 -1.98 13.40
CA VAL A 138 2.11 -0.55 13.31
C VAL A 138 2.28 0.15 14.65
N ASN A 139 1.75 -0.42 15.73
CA ASN A 139 1.86 0.15 17.08
C ASN A 139 3.32 0.19 17.58
N ASN A 140 4.12 -0.82 17.23
CA ASN A 140 5.53 -0.88 17.60
C ASN A 140 6.41 0.15 16.84
N LEU A 141 5.88 0.85 15.83
CA LEU A 141 6.62 1.94 15.18
C LEU A 141 6.95 3.07 16.17
N CYS A 142 6.14 3.27 17.21
CA CYS A 142 6.40 4.25 18.27
C CYS A 142 7.62 3.89 19.13
N ALA A 143 7.93 2.61 19.29
CA ALA A 143 9.01 2.15 20.16
C ALA A 143 10.42 2.33 19.55
N SER A 144 10.50 2.74 18.29
CA SER A 144 11.76 2.94 17.54
C SER A 144 12.07 4.42 17.26
N ILE A 145 11.34 5.35 17.90
CA ILE A 145 11.61 6.80 17.89
C ILE A 145 12.57 7.12 19.03
#